data_AF-A0A849ESU4-F1
#
_entry.id   AF-A0A849ESU4-F1
#
_cell.length_a   1.000
_cell.length_b   1.000
_cell.length_c   1.000
_cell.angle_alpha   90.00
_cell.angle_beta   90.00
_cell.angle_gamma   90.00
#
_symmetry.space_group_name_H-M   'P 1'
#
loop_
_entity.id
_entity.type
_entity.pdbx_description
1 polymer ?
#
loop_
_entity_poly.entity_id
_entity_poly.type
_entity_poly.pdbx_seq_one_letter_code
_entity_poly.pdbx_strand_id
1 'polypeptide(L)'
;MMQKCCGRRVIINDDDGFVLVAVLLFLSVLTVIGIAANNASVVERQIAGNERFVNDDFYRTDGMLIHTIENYQPWLNQDGFLNAFAYAAGYSEAVDEDDDGVADFTVEARCIENSGTTLAADDASGGLSDFANDIPADAHEGPPPPDSFYSVSHFYQRRFAVTVRSAGDRTVLQAGVWKAFPKAE
;
A
#
# COMPACT_ATOMS: atom_id res chain seq x y z
N MET A 1 -97.90 -28.62 15.47
CA MET A 1 -97.31 -28.03 14.24
C MET A 1 -96.33 -26.95 14.70
N MET A 2 -95.03 -27.16 14.86
CA MET A 2 -93.99 -27.75 14.00
C MET A 2 -93.74 -26.93 12.74
N GLN A 3 -92.81 -25.97 12.82
CA GLN A 3 -92.11 -25.43 11.65
C GLN A 3 -90.63 -25.27 12.03
N LYS A 4 -89.83 -26.26 11.62
CA LYS A 4 -88.37 -26.22 11.64
C LYS A 4 -87.92 -25.30 10.51
N CYS A 5 -87.40 -24.13 10.83
CA CYS A 5 -86.62 -23.36 9.86
C CYS A 5 -85.22 -23.99 9.76
N CYS A 6 -84.97 -24.63 8.61
CA CYS A 6 -83.69 -25.18 8.21
C CYS A 6 -82.68 -24.04 8.05
N GLY A 7 -81.72 -23.95 8.98
CA GLY A 7 -80.55 -23.09 8.82
C GLY A 7 -79.62 -23.67 7.76
N ARG A 8 -79.74 -23.18 6.52
CA ARG A 8 -78.73 -23.41 5.48
C ARG A 8 -77.47 -22.65 5.90
N ARG A 9 -76.50 -23.34 6.49
CA ARG A 9 -75.14 -22.79 6.62
C ARG A 9 -74.59 -22.63 5.21
N VAL A 10 -74.53 -21.38 4.75
CA VAL A 10 -73.64 -21.01 3.65
C VAL A 10 -72.24 -21.11 4.23
N ILE A 11 -71.50 -22.14 3.82
CA ILE A 11 -70.05 -22.16 3.99
C ILE A 11 -69.57 -21.06 3.04
N ILE A 12 -69.35 -19.88 3.57
CA ILE A 12 -68.73 -18.77 2.84
C ILE A 12 -67.31 -19.27 2.55
N ASN A 13 -66.97 -19.37 1.27
CA ASN A 13 -65.65 -19.81 0.82
C ASN A 13 -64.57 -18.95 1.49
N ASP A 14 -63.81 -19.54 2.42
CA ASP A 14 -62.71 -18.94 3.17
C ASP A 14 -61.38 -19.02 2.39
N ASP A 15 -61.46 -19.24 1.06
CA ASP A 15 -60.31 -19.38 0.17
C ASP A 15 -59.81 -18.01 -0.32
N ASP A 16 -60.69 -16.99 -0.38
CA ASP A 16 -60.33 -15.64 -0.85
C ASP A 16 -59.43 -14.88 0.16
N GLY A 17 -59.59 -15.14 1.46
CA GLY A 17 -58.75 -14.55 2.52
C GLY A 17 -57.38 -15.21 2.62
N PHE A 18 -57.30 -16.52 2.36
CA PHE A 18 -56.06 -17.29 2.40
C PHE A 18 -55.06 -16.80 1.33
N VAL A 19 -55.55 -16.50 0.12
CA VAL A 19 -54.69 -15.97 -0.96
C VAL A 19 -54.05 -14.64 -0.56
N LEU A 20 -54.78 -13.76 0.12
CA LEU A 20 -54.25 -12.47 0.58
C LEU A 20 -53.15 -12.63 1.63
N VAL A 21 -53.34 -13.54 2.60
CA VAL A 21 -52.32 -13.83 3.61
C VAL A 21 -51.08 -14.47 2.99
N ALA A 22 -51.25 -15.39 2.03
CA ALA A 22 -50.14 -16.01 1.33
C ALA A 22 -49.31 -14.98 0.54
N VAL A 23 -49.95 -14.05 -0.17
CA VAL A 23 -49.26 -12.97 -0.91
C VAL A 23 -48.49 -12.05 0.04
N LEU A 24 -49.07 -11.67 1.19
CA LEU A 24 -48.37 -10.85 2.18
C LEU A 24 -47.16 -11.57 2.78
N LEU A 25 -47.26 -12.88 2.99
CA LEU A 25 -46.13 -13.70 3.46
C LEU A 25 -45.02 -13.78 2.41
N PHE A 26 -45.37 -13.98 1.13
CA PHE A 26 -44.36 -13.95 0.07
C PHE A 26 -43.70 -12.57 -0.09
N LEU A 27 -44.49 -11.49 0.00
CA LEU A 27 -43.96 -10.13 -0.04
C LEU A 27 -43.01 -9.85 1.12
N SER A 28 -43.32 -10.31 2.34
CA SER A 28 -42.44 -10.12 3.49
C SER A 28 -41.14 -10.94 3.39
N VAL A 29 -41.20 -12.15 2.85
CA VAL A 29 -39.99 -12.95 2.61
C VAL A 29 -39.11 -12.30 1.55
N LEU A 30 -39.70 -11.80 0.45
CA LEU A 30 -38.97 -11.11 -0.60
C LEU A 30 -38.33 -9.80 -0.12
N THR A 31 -38.99 -9.05 0.77
CA THR A 31 -38.41 -7.80 1.30
C THR A 31 -37.22 -8.09 2.21
N VAL A 32 -37.28 -9.13 3.05
CA VAL A 32 -36.14 -9.55 3.88
C VAL A 32 -34.96 -10.00 3.02
N ILE A 33 -35.21 -10.81 1.98
CA ILE A 33 -34.17 -11.22 1.02
C ILE A 33 -33.59 -9.99 0.30
N GLY A 34 -34.44 -9.07 -0.15
CA GLY A 34 -34.02 -7.84 -0.83
C GLY A 34 -33.13 -6.95 0.06
N ILE A 35 -33.45 -6.80 1.34
CA ILE A 35 -32.63 -6.05 2.30
C ILE A 35 -31.28 -6.76 2.51
N ALA A 36 -31.29 -8.08 2.68
CA ALA A 36 -30.06 -8.85 2.87
C ALA A 36 -29.14 -8.75 1.65
N ALA A 37 -29.69 -8.87 0.44
CA ALA A 37 -28.94 -8.71 -0.80
C ALA A 37 -28.36 -7.30 -0.96
N ASN A 38 -29.16 -6.26 -0.66
CA ASN A 38 -28.69 -4.88 -0.73
C ASN A 38 -27.55 -4.60 0.27
N ASN A 39 -27.67 -5.12 1.50
CA ASN A 39 -26.62 -4.99 2.50
C ASN A 39 -25.32 -5.69 2.06
N ALA A 40 -25.42 -6.89 1.49
CA ALA A 40 -24.26 -7.58 0.93
C ALA A 40 -23.57 -6.74 -0.17
N SER A 41 -24.34 -6.19 -1.12
CA SER A 41 -23.80 -5.34 -2.17
C SER A 41 -23.21 -4.01 -1.66
N VAL A 42 -23.69 -3.47 -0.55
CA VAL A 42 -23.07 -2.30 0.10
C VAL A 42 -21.71 -2.67 0.69
N VAL A 43 -21.62 -3.80 1.40
CA VAL A 43 -20.37 -4.27 1.99
C VAL A 43 -19.34 -4.61 0.91
N GLU A 44 -19.73 -5.32 -0.14
CA GLU A 44 -18.85 -5.65 -1.27
C GLU A 44 -18.29 -4.39 -1.93
N ARG A 45 -19.11 -3.35 -2.12
CA ARG A 45 -18.63 -2.07 -2.67
C ARG A 45 -17.64 -1.37 -1.75
N GLN A 46 -17.83 -1.44 -0.43
CA GLN A 46 -16.87 -0.87 0.52
C GLN A 46 -15.54 -1.62 0.49
N ILE A 47 -15.58 -2.95 0.44
CA ILE A 47 -14.38 -3.78 0.32
C ILE A 47 -13.65 -3.48 -0.99
N ALA A 48 -14.37 -3.51 -2.12
CA ALA A 48 -13.79 -3.23 -3.44
C ALA A 48 -13.23 -1.80 -3.54
N GLY A 49 -13.88 -0.83 -2.88
CA GLY A 49 -13.39 0.55 -2.80
C GLY A 49 -12.07 0.65 -2.04
N ASN A 50 -11.98 0.00 -0.87
CA ASN A 50 -10.75 -0.02 -0.08
C ASN A 50 -9.61 -0.77 -0.79
N GLU A 51 -9.91 -1.91 -1.41
CA GLU A 51 -8.92 -2.68 -2.18
C GLU A 51 -8.38 -1.87 -3.36
N ARG A 52 -9.25 -1.18 -4.11
CA ARG A 52 -8.83 -0.29 -5.18
C ARG A 52 -7.90 0.81 -4.66
N PHE A 53 -8.25 1.43 -3.54
CA PHE A 53 -7.48 2.52 -2.96
C PHE A 53 -6.08 2.07 -2.53
N VAL A 54 -5.96 0.90 -1.88
CA VAL A 54 -4.66 0.34 -1.48
C VAL A 54 -3.81 -0.02 -2.70
N ASN A 55 -4.42 -0.63 -3.73
CA ASN A 55 -3.69 -1.00 -4.95
C ASN A 55 -3.19 0.24 -5.69
N ASP A 56 -3.99 1.28 -5.79
CA ASP A 56 -3.60 2.55 -6.43
C ASP A 56 -2.42 3.20 -5.72
N ASP A 57 -2.48 3.30 -4.38
CA ASP A 57 -1.39 3.82 -3.55
C ASP A 57 -0.10 3.00 -3.70
N PHE A 58 -0.23 1.66 -3.76
CA PHE A 58 0.91 0.78 -4.00
C PHE A 58 1.56 1.02 -5.37
N TYR A 59 0.77 1.08 -6.45
CA TYR A 59 1.33 1.29 -7.78
C TYR A 59 1.97 2.67 -7.95
N ARG A 60 1.39 3.72 -7.35
CA ARG A 60 2.02 5.04 -7.34
C ARG A 60 3.34 5.02 -6.55
N THR A 61 3.35 4.40 -5.37
CA THR A 61 4.56 4.29 -4.53
C THR A 61 5.66 3.47 -5.23
N ASP A 62 5.31 2.37 -5.91
CA ASP A 62 6.27 1.56 -6.67
C ASP A 62 6.83 2.33 -7.88
N GLY A 63 5.97 3.06 -8.59
CA GLY A 63 6.39 3.96 -9.66
C GLY A 63 7.39 5.01 -9.16
N MET A 64 7.14 5.60 -7.99
CA MET A 64 8.04 6.55 -7.36
C MET A 64 9.37 5.92 -6.90
N LEU A 65 9.33 4.71 -6.35
CA LEU A 65 10.54 3.97 -5.99
C LEU A 65 11.44 3.73 -7.21
N ILE A 66 10.87 3.25 -8.31
CA ILE A 66 11.62 3.04 -9.55
C ILE A 66 12.16 4.38 -10.10
N HIS A 67 11.33 5.42 -10.11
CA HIS A 67 11.73 6.76 -10.53
C HIS A 67 12.94 7.28 -9.72
N THR A 68 12.95 7.11 -8.40
CA THR A 68 14.08 7.50 -7.53
C THR A 68 15.36 6.70 -7.81
N ILE A 69 15.23 5.40 -8.09
CA ILE A 69 16.38 4.53 -8.37
C ILE A 69 17.02 4.89 -9.72
N GLU A 70 16.19 5.18 -10.71
CA GLU A 70 16.59 5.63 -12.05
C GLU A 70 17.19 7.04 -12.02
N ASN A 71 16.50 7.99 -11.39
CA ASN A 71 16.95 9.37 -11.21
C ASN A 71 17.74 9.52 -9.92
N TYR A 72 18.93 8.92 -9.91
CA TYR A 72 19.75 8.83 -8.71
C TYR A 72 20.53 10.09 -8.35
N GLN A 73 20.67 11.05 -9.27
CA GLN A 73 21.50 12.23 -9.05
C GLN A 73 21.13 13.07 -7.81
N PRO A 74 19.85 13.27 -7.45
CA PRO A 74 19.47 14.04 -6.27
C PRO A 74 20.02 13.44 -4.97
N TRP A 75 19.90 12.12 -4.80
CA TRP A 75 20.29 11.45 -3.56
C TRP A 75 21.74 10.94 -3.57
N LEU A 76 22.26 10.45 -4.71
CA LEU A 76 23.63 9.97 -4.86
C LEU A 76 24.53 11.07 -5.42
N ASN A 77 24.59 12.19 -4.71
CA ASN A 77 25.38 13.35 -5.09
C ASN A 77 26.82 13.27 -4.52
N GLN A 78 27.74 13.97 -5.20
CA GLN A 78 29.15 14.00 -4.80
C GLN A 78 29.40 14.93 -3.60
N ASP A 79 28.62 15.99 -3.46
CA ASP A 79 28.88 17.06 -2.47
C ASP A 79 28.45 16.69 -1.04
N GLY A 80 27.60 15.68 -0.87
CA GLY A 80 27.15 15.22 0.45
C GLY A 80 27.20 13.70 0.57
N PHE A 81 26.34 13.00 -0.17
CA PHE A 81 26.05 11.59 0.09
C PHE A 81 27.26 10.67 -0.13
N LEU A 82 27.98 10.82 -1.25
CA LEU A 82 29.14 9.98 -1.57
C LEU A 82 30.39 10.29 -0.73
N ASN A 83 30.49 11.50 -0.19
CA ASN A 83 31.60 11.94 0.66
C ASN A 83 31.33 11.70 2.15
N ALA A 84 30.08 11.51 2.55
CA ALA A 84 29.71 11.15 3.91
C ALA A 84 30.14 9.71 4.25
N PHE A 85 30.39 9.45 5.53
CA PHE A 85 30.63 8.09 6.00
C PHE A 85 29.38 7.23 5.81
N ALA A 86 29.55 5.92 5.58
CA ALA A 86 28.43 5.00 5.35
C ALA A 86 27.39 4.99 6.49
N TYR A 87 27.82 5.23 7.74
CA TYR A 87 26.95 5.31 8.92
C TYR A 87 26.36 6.72 9.15
N ALA A 88 26.61 7.68 8.26
CA ALA A 88 26.13 9.06 8.34
C ALA A 88 25.45 9.55 7.04
N ALA A 89 25.63 8.84 5.92
CA ALA A 89 25.05 9.18 4.63
C ALA A 89 23.55 8.88 4.61
N GLY A 90 22.75 9.95 4.68
CA GLY A 90 21.30 9.92 4.55
C GLY A 90 20.81 11.00 3.59
N TYR A 91 19.68 10.73 2.95
CA TYR A 91 18.97 11.65 2.09
C TYR A 91 17.47 11.52 2.37
N SER A 92 16.76 12.64 2.43
CA SER A 92 15.30 12.68 2.58
C SER A 92 14.76 13.85 1.77
N GLU A 93 13.75 13.58 0.95
CA GLU A 93 13.04 14.58 0.15
C GLU A 93 11.54 14.32 0.18
N ALA A 94 10.76 15.39 0.31
CA ALA A 94 9.32 15.37 0.10
C ALA A 94 9.04 15.66 -1.38
N VAL A 95 8.33 14.75 -2.04
CA VAL A 95 8.01 14.86 -3.47
C VAL A 95 6.52 15.12 -3.62
N ASP A 96 6.21 16.16 -4.39
CA ASP A 96 4.88 16.56 -4.83
C ASP A 96 4.75 16.15 -6.31
N GLU A 97 3.93 15.15 -6.62
CA GLU A 97 3.82 14.57 -7.97
C GLU A 97 2.91 15.43 -8.87
N ASP A 98 1.91 16.09 -8.30
CA ASP A 98 0.90 16.86 -9.04
C ASP A 98 1.03 18.39 -8.92
N ASP A 99 2.03 18.87 -8.18
CA ASP A 99 2.38 20.28 -7.97
C ASP A 99 1.22 21.07 -7.33
N ASP A 100 0.46 20.41 -6.45
CA ASP A 100 -0.63 21.03 -5.69
C ASP A 100 -0.17 21.75 -4.41
N GLY A 101 1.12 21.64 -4.08
CA GLY A 101 1.76 22.20 -2.90
C GLY A 101 1.74 21.28 -1.68
N VAL A 102 1.28 20.03 -1.82
CA VAL A 102 1.28 18.99 -0.79
C VAL A 102 2.13 17.82 -1.26
N ALA A 103 3.10 17.42 -0.44
CA ALA A 103 3.90 16.25 -0.78
C ALA A 103 3.07 14.97 -0.76
N ASP A 104 3.02 14.28 -1.90
CA ASP A 104 2.44 12.95 -2.06
C ASP A 104 3.34 11.85 -1.51
N PHE A 105 4.66 12.04 -1.57
CA PHE A 105 5.64 11.04 -1.20
C PHE A 105 6.76 11.61 -0.34
N THR A 106 7.36 10.76 0.48
CA THR A 106 8.65 11.01 1.10
C THR A 106 9.64 9.95 0.62
N VAL A 107 10.71 10.40 0.00
CA VAL A 107 11.79 9.56 -0.54
C VAL A 107 12.97 9.65 0.40
N GLU A 108 13.49 8.50 0.80
CA GLU A 108 14.60 8.38 1.73
C GLU A 108 15.65 7.43 1.14
N ALA A 109 16.93 7.80 1.21
CA ALA A 109 18.01 6.93 0.79
C ALA A 109 19.12 6.90 1.84
N ARG A 110 19.75 5.74 2.01
CA ARG A 110 20.91 5.56 2.88
C ARG A 110 21.84 4.47 2.40
N CYS A 111 23.05 4.47 2.92
CA CYS A 111 23.98 3.36 2.74
C CYS A 111 23.52 2.13 3.55
N ILE A 112 23.64 0.94 2.95
CA ILE A 112 23.60 -0.33 3.68
C ILE A 112 24.97 -0.55 4.30
N GLU A 113 25.02 -0.85 5.59
CA GLU A 113 26.28 -0.94 6.32
C GLU A 113 26.21 -1.97 7.48
N ASN A 114 27.37 -2.38 8.02
CA ASN A 114 27.50 -3.55 8.89
C ASN A 114 27.20 -3.30 10.38
N SER A 115 27.17 -2.06 10.83
CA SER A 115 26.99 -1.70 12.24
C SER A 115 25.53 -1.62 12.67
N GLY A 116 24.59 -1.55 11.72
CA GLY A 116 23.16 -1.40 12.01
C GLY A 116 22.85 -0.04 12.65
N THR A 117 23.66 0.97 12.36
CA THR A 117 23.51 2.30 12.96
C THR A 117 22.24 2.95 12.44
N THR A 118 21.38 3.38 13.34
CA THR A 118 20.20 4.18 12.99
C THR A 118 20.63 5.61 12.68
N LEU A 119 20.20 6.13 11.52
CA LEU A 119 20.36 7.55 11.20
C LEU A 119 19.22 8.30 11.89
N ALA A 120 19.41 8.56 13.19
CA ALA A 120 18.43 9.24 14.02
C ALA A 120 18.19 10.67 13.51
N ALA A 121 16.99 11.18 13.79
CA ALA A 121 16.51 12.51 13.37
C ALA A 121 17.38 13.70 13.81
N ASP A 122 18.38 13.49 14.68
CA ASP A 122 19.12 14.53 15.36
C ASP A 122 20.56 14.76 14.87
N ASP A 123 20.77 16.05 14.57
CA ASP A 123 22.00 16.78 14.23
C ASP A 123 22.43 16.79 12.75
N ALA A 124 22.03 17.87 12.08
CA ALA A 124 22.45 18.38 10.77
C ALA A 124 21.95 17.70 9.48
N SER A 125 21.42 16.47 9.52
CA SER A 125 21.02 15.74 8.29
C SER A 125 19.51 15.61 8.04
N GLY A 126 18.65 15.90 9.01
CA GLY A 126 17.22 15.52 8.92
C GLY A 126 17.10 14.00 8.86
N GLY A 127 17.15 13.33 10.02
CA GLY A 127 17.27 11.87 10.03
C GLY A 127 16.07 11.13 9.44
N LEU A 128 16.32 9.86 9.16
CA LEU A 128 15.45 9.03 8.33
C LEU A 128 14.40 8.31 9.18
N SER A 129 13.31 7.90 8.53
CA SER A 129 12.27 7.08 9.16
C SER A 129 12.79 5.75 9.70
N ASP A 130 12.05 5.19 10.66
CA ASP A 130 12.33 3.85 11.19
C ASP A 130 12.34 2.80 10.08
N PHE A 131 11.43 2.92 9.09
CA PHE A 131 11.42 2.05 7.91
C PHE A 131 12.71 2.15 7.12
N ALA A 132 13.18 3.37 6.85
CA ALA A 132 14.44 3.59 6.15
C ALA A 132 15.64 3.08 6.97
N ASN A 133 15.54 3.00 8.29
CA ASN A 133 16.58 2.47 9.17
C ASN A 133 16.52 0.94 9.37
N ASP A 134 15.37 0.30 9.12
CA ASP A 134 15.17 -1.15 9.22
C ASP A 134 15.69 -1.87 7.97
N ILE A 135 17.02 -1.89 7.82
CA ILE A 135 17.71 -2.49 6.69
C ILE A 135 18.63 -3.62 7.16
N PRO A 136 18.87 -4.65 6.32
CA PRO A 136 19.82 -5.70 6.65
C PRO A 136 21.23 -5.13 6.85
N ALA A 137 21.92 -5.58 7.89
CA ALA A 137 23.33 -5.26 8.08
C ALA A 137 24.18 -6.07 7.07
N ASP A 138 24.78 -5.37 6.11
CA ASP A 138 25.71 -5.93 5.12
C ASP A 138 26.82 -4.92 4.81
N ALA A 139 27.93 -5.40 4.25
CA ALA A 139 29.06 -4.56 3.93
C ALA A 139 28.64 -3.51 2.87
N HIS A 140 28.88 -2.24 3.17
CA HIS A 140 28.57 -1.16 2.24
C HIS A 140 29.26 -1.36 0.89
N GLU A 141 30.53 -1.74 0.94
CA GLU A 141 31.35 -2.02 -0.24
C GLU A 141 31.57 -3.52 -0.42
N GLY A 142 31.73 -3.96 -1.67
CA GLY A 142 32.03 -5.35 -1.98
C GLY A 142 32.58 -5.55 -3.40
N PRO A 143 32.97 -6.78 -3.76
CA PRO A 143 33.20 -7.12 -5.15
C PRO A 143 31.89 -6.95 -5.94
N PRO A 144 31.96 -6.58 -7.23
CA PRO A 144 30.76 -6.56 -8.07
C PRO A 144 30.12 -7.95 -8.12
N PRO A 145 28.80 -8.06 -8.34
CA PRO A 145 28.12 -9.34 -8.37
C PRO A 145 28.68 -10.26 -9.46
N PRO A 146 28.69 -11.58 -9.26
CA PRO A 146 28.99 -12.54 -10.32
C PRO A 146 28.12 -12.25 -11.56
N ASP A 147 28.69 -12.44 -12.74
CA ASP A 147 28.00 -12.24 -14.02
C ASP A 147 27.48 -10.81 -14.31
N SER A 148 27.88 -9.81 -13.51
CA SER A 148 27.53 -8.40 -13.74
C SER A 148 28.33 -7.73 -14.87
N PHE A 149 29.26 -8.44 -15.51
CA PHE A 149 30.22 -7.95 -16.51
C PHE A 149 31.19 -6.86 -16.00
N TYR A 150 31.14 -6.48 -14.73
CA TYR A 150 32.13 -5.60 -14.12
C TYR A 150 33.37 -6.39 -13.66
N SER A 151 34.55 -5.91 -14.06
CA SER A 151 35.80 -6.51 -13.60
C SER A 151 36.05 -6.22 -12.13
N VAL A 152 36.36 -7.26 -11.36
CA VAL A 152 36.78 -7.16 -9.95
C VAL A 152 38.06 -6.33 -9.80
N SER A 153 38.91 -6.24 -10.83
CA SER A 153 40.14 -5.43 -10.80
C SER A 153 39.89 -3.93 -10.91
N HIS A 154 38.85 -3.51 -11.63
CA HIS A 154 38.61 -2.10 -11.96
C HIS A 154 37.41 -1.50 -11.22
N PHE A 155 36.51 -2.34 -10.71
CA PHE A 155 35.27 -1.88 -10.09
C PHE A 155 35.07 -2.50 -8.71
N TYR A 156 34.30 -1.78 -7.89
CA TYR A 156 33.71 -2.27 -6.66
C TYR A 156 32.24 -1.87 -6.65
N GLN A 157 31.40 -2.58 -5.89
CA GLN A 157 30.02 -2.16 -5.69
C GLN A 157 29.87 -1.38 -4.39
N ARG A 158 28.92 -0.46 -4.36
CA ARG A 158 28.35 0.09 -3.14
C ARG A 158 26.87 -0.25 -3.05
N ARG A 159 26.41 -0.57 -1.85
CA ARG A 159 25.02 -0.97 -1.54
C ARG A 159 24.29 0.15 -0.81
N PHE A 160 23.05 0.38 -1.22
CA PHE A 160 22.17 1.43 -0.73
C PHE A 160 20.78 0.87 -0.48
N ALA A 161 20.04 1.48 0.43
CA ALA A 161 18.63 1.25 0.62
C ALA A 161 17.89 2.52 0.21
N VAL A 162 16.85 2.36 -0.61
CA VAL A 162 15.94 3.42 -1.00
C VAL A 162 14.57 3.06 -0.46
N THR A 163 13.96 3.98 0.25
CA THR A 163 12.64 3.84 0.87
C THR A 163 11.75 4.94 0.34
N VAL A 164 10.54 4.59 -0.09
CA VAL A 164 9.51 5.55 -0.49
C VAL A 164 8.28 5.32 0.35
N ARG A 165 7.73 6.41 0.87
CA ARG A 165 6.54 6.42 1.72
C ARG A 165 5.47 7.28 1.06
N SER A 166 4.27 6.75 0.91
CA SER A 166 3.12 7.54 0.46
C SER A 166 2.63 8.48 1.56
N ALA A 167 1.91 9.52 1.18
CA ALA A 167 1.35 10.50 2.10
C ALA A 167 0.51 9.82 3.20
N GLY A 168 0.90 10.06 4.45
CA GLY A 168 0.28 9.44 5.62
C GLY A 168 0.74 8.00 5.90
N ASP A 169 1.87 7.57 5.34
CA ASP A 169 2.54 6.28 5.58
C ASP A 169 1.61 5.07 5.32
N ARG A 170 0.73 5.16 4.31
CA ARG A 170 -0.22 4.10 3.96
C ARG A 170 0.46 2.92 3.28
N THR A 171 1.36 3.24 2.37
CA THR A 171 2.25 2.29 1.71
C THR A 171 3.68 2.74 1.93
N VAL A 172 4.52 1.78 2.32
CA VAL A 172 5.97 1.98 2.45
C VAL A 172 6.65 0.88 1.67
N LEU A 173 7.47 1.26 0.69
CA LEU A 173 8.25 0.34 -0.10
C LEU A 173 9.73 0.61 0.14
N GLN A 174 10.51 -0.45 0.27
CA GLN A 174 11.95 -0.38 0.42
C GLN A 174 12.62 -1.35 -0.54
N ALA A 175 13.65 -0.86 -1.23
CA ALA A 175 14.49 -1.67 -2.10
C ALA A 175 15.97 -1.51 -1.75
N GLY A 176 16.69 -2.63 -1.78
CA GLY A 176 18.14 -2.66 -1.80
C GLY A 176 18.64 -2.44 -3.22
N VAL A 177 19.53 -1.48 -3.40
CA VAL A 177 20.12 -1.11 -4.69
C VAL A 177 21.62 -1.19 -4.58
N TRP A 178 22.30 -1.64 -5.62
CA TRP A 178 23.74 -1.56 -5.71
C TRP A 178 24.15 -0.79 -6.96
N LYS A 179 25.26 -0.07 -6.88
CA LYS A 179 25.89 0.58 -8.05
C LYS A 179 27.38 0.26 -8.09
N ALA A 180 27.90 0.09 -9.30
CA ALA A 180 29.32 -0.14 -9.54
C ALA A 180 30.08 1.20 -9.63
N PHE A 181 31.22 1.27 -8.94
CA PHE A 181 32.09 2.43 -8.92
C PHE A 181 33.50 2.02 -9.40
N PRO A 182 34.18 2.87 -10.17
CA PRO A 182 35.56 2.62 -10.56
C PRO A 182 36.48 2.72 -9.33
N LYS A 183 37.42 1.80 -9.21
CA LYS A 183 38.52 1.90 -8.24
C LYS A 183 39.45 3.03 -8.68
N ALA A 184 39.90 3.84 -7.72
CA ALA A 184 40.99 4.77 -7.99
C ALA A 184 42.25 3.95 -8.35
N GLU A 185 42.89 4.30 -9.47
CA GLU A 185 44.15 3.69 -9.92
C GLU A 185 45.33 4.06 -9.00
#